data_AF-A0A520AF61-F1
#
_entry.id   AF-A0A520AF61-F1
#
_cell.length_a   1.000
_cell.length_b   1.000
_cell.length_c   1.000
_cell.angle_alpha   90.00
_cell.angle_beta   90.00
_cell.angle_gamma   90.00
#
_symmetry.space_group_name_H-M   'P 1'
#
loop_
_entity.id
_entity.type
_entity.pdbx_description
1 polymer ?
#
loop_
_entity_poly.entity_id
_entity_poly.type
_entity_poly.pdbx_seq_one_letter_code
_entity_poly.pdbx_strand_id
1 'polypeptide(L)'
;AAVYLATSRAMSVVEVLVHLRPEDLDRDYSLATFEIESSSILTLDTADLPKNWKDYEHNELLKKIGTKFIKEGEFLMLKVPSVIIEEECNFLLNPDHPEAKNIKQLSKRFFRFDARFKP
;
A
#
# COMPACT_ATOMS: atom_id res chain seq x y z
N ALA A 1 -5.52 -9.28 -9.11
CA ALA A 1 -5.80 -7.91 -8.60
C ALA A 1 -4.66 -7.49 -7.66
N ALA A 2 -4.71 -6.35 -6.96
CA ALA A 2 -3.68 -6.03 -5.97
C ALA A 2 -4.27 -5.29 -4.76
N VAL A 3 -3.69 -5.49 -3.57
CA VAL A 3 -4.09 -4.83 -2.32
C VAL A 3 -2.92 -4.01 -1.79
N TYR A 4 -3.14 -2.74 -1.53
CA TYR A 4 -2.13 -1.86 -0.93
C TYR A 4 -2.28 -1.85 0.59
N LEU A 5 -1.16 -2.04 1.29
CA LEU A 5 -1.04 -2.01 2.74
C LEU A 5 0.07 -1.04 3.14
N ALA A 6 -0.01 -0.49 4.35
CA ALA A 6 1.04 0.34 4.92
C ALA A 6 1.59 -0.29 6.21
N THR A 7 2.83 0.06 6.57
CA THR A 7 3.51 -0.39 7.80
C THR A 7 2.82 0.03 9.08
N SER A 8 2.08 1.14 9.06
CA SER A 8 1.43 1.71 10.24
C SER A 8 0.04 2.24 9.92
N ARG A 9 -0.78 2.38 10.97
CA ARG A 9 -2.11 3.01 10.86
C ARG A 9 -2.00 4.46 10.41
N ALA A 10 -0.98 5.18 10.89
CA ALA A 10 -0.72 6.56 10.51
C ALA A 10 -0.41 6.65 9.02
N MET A 11 0.47 5.76 8.51
CA MET A 11 0.75 5.71 7.07
C MET A 11 -0.47 5.34 6.24
N SER A 12 -1.31 4.38 6.67
CA SER A 12 -2.55 4.08 5.96
C SER A 12 -3.45 5.31 5.85
N VAL A 13 -3.53 6.12 6.90
CA VAL A 13 -4.30 7.37 6.91
C VAL A 13 -3.68 8.39 5.97
N VAL A 14 -2.35 8.60 6.02
CA VAL A 14 -1.64 9.57 5.16
C VAL A 14 -1.76 9.20 3.69
N GLU A 15 -1.51 7.93 3.33
CA GLU A 15 -1.62 7.42 1.96
C GLU A 15 -3.02 7.60 1.40
N VAL A 16 -4.07 7.32 2.19
CA VAL A 16 -5.44 7.57 1.73
C VAL A 16 -5.69 9.08 1.62
N LEU A 17 -5.33 9.86 2.65
CA LEU A 17 -5.66 11.28 2.74
C LEU A 17 -5.10 12.11 1.57
N VAL A 18 -3.86 11.87 1.13
CA VAL A 18 -3.27 12.64 0.01
C VAL A 18 -3.94 12.35 -1.34
N HIS A 19 -4.66 11.23 -1.46
CA HIS A 19 -5.39 10.84 -2.66
C HIS A 19 -6.90 11.10 -2.55
N LEU A 20 -7.40 11.49 -1.38
CA LEU A 20 -8.83 11.79 -1.18
C LEU A 20 -9.18 13.20 -1.67
N ARG A 21 -10.36 13.31 -2.28
CA ARG A 21 -11.00 14.60 -2.52
C ARG A 21 -11.71 15.04 -1.23
N PRO A 22 -11.85 16.35 -0.97
CA PRO A 22 -12.51 16.84 0.25
C PRO A 22 -13.92 16.25 0.48
N GLU A 23 -14.68 16.04 -0.59
CA GLU A 23 -16.01 15.41 -0.56
C GLU A 23 -16.02 13.94 -0.13
N ASP A 24 -14.87 13.26 -0.23
CA ASP A 24 -14.75 11.84 0.11
C ASP A 24 -14.44 11.63 1.60
N LEU A 25 -14.03 12.67 2.34
CA LEU A 25 -13.67 12.59 3.76
C LEU A 25 -14.79 12.06 4.66
N ASP A 26 -16.05 12.37 4.32
CA ASP A 26 -17.24 11.97 5.09
C ASP A 26 -17.73 10.55 4.76
N ARG A 27 -17.09 9.85 3.82
CA ARG A 27 -17.44 8.46 3.51
C ARG A 27 -17.16 7.54 4.70
N ASP A 28 -17.83 6.41 4.70
CA ASP A 28 -17.61 5.37 5.69
C ASP A 28 -16.36 4.56 5.34
N TYR A 29 -15.31 4.68 6.17
CA TYR A 29 -14.08 3.91 6.02
C TYR A 29 -13.99 2.80 7.06
N SER A 30 -13.09 1.86 6.82
CA SER A 30 -12.69 0.85 7.80
C SER A 30 -11.17 0.82 7.89
N LEU A 31 -10.67 0.74 9.11
CA LEU A 31 -9.27 0.45 9.36
C LEU A 31 -9.15 -1.04 9.69
N ALA A 32 -8.47 -1.77 8.80
CA ALA A 32 -8.18 -3.19 8.98
C ALA A 32 -6.70 -3.38 9.30
N THR A 33 -6.40 -4.30 10.20
CA THR A 33 -5.03 -4.71 10.53
C THR A 33 -4.90 -6.19 10.25
N PHE A 34 -3.86 -6.56 9.51
CA PHE A 34 -3.56 -7.92 9.13
C PHE A 34 -2.22 -8.34 9.72
N GLU A 35 -2.15 -9.58 10.16
CA GLU A 35 -0.93 -10.30 10.53
C GLU A 35 -0.55 -11.17 9.35
N ILE A 36 0.68 -11.00 8.86
CA ILE A 36 1.22 -11.70 7.71
C ILE A 36 2.54 -12.32 8.12
N GLU A 37 2.49 -13.62 8.41
CA GLU A 37 3.68 -14.41 8.71
C GLU A 37 4.13 -15.09 7.42
N SER A 38 4.89 -14.36 6.60
CA SER A 38 5.43 -14.89 5.35
C SER A 38 6.87 -14.46 5.14
N SER A 39 7.71 -15.40 4.72
CA SER A 39 9.05 -15.12 4.20
C SER A 39 9.03 -14.74 2.72
N SER A 40 7.86 -14.79 2.08
CA SER A 40 7.65 -14.53 0.65
C SER A 40 7.42 -13.03 0.40
N ILE A 41 8.44 -12.24 0.75
CA ILE A 41 8.43 -10.78 0.58
C ILE A 41 9.62 -10.37 -0.30
N LEU A 42 9.31 -9.80 -1.47
CA LEU A 42 10.29 -9.10 -2.30
C LEU A 42 10.43 -7.67 -1.80
N THR A 43 11.65 -7.17 -1.65
CA THR A 43 11.91 -5.76 -1.26
C THR A 43 12.53 -5.01 -2.42
N LEU A 44 12.00 -3.83 -2.71
CA LEU A 44 12.62 -2.84 -3.57
C LEU A 44 13.09 -1.68 -2.72
N ASP A 45 14.38 -1.37 -2.80
CA ASP A 45 14.94 -0.16 -2.21
C ASP A 45 14.83 1.01 -3.20
N THR A 46 15.02 2.24 -2.71
CA THR A 46 15.00 3.43 -3.56
C THR A 46 16.02 3.39 -4.69
N ALA A 47 17.12 2.64 -4.50
CA ALA A 47 18.15 2.43 -5.51
C ALA A 47 17.69 1.52 -6.67
N ASP A 48 16.69 0.67 -6.45
CA ASP A 48 16.12 -0.22 -7.48
C ASP A 48 15.08 0.48 -8.34
N LEU A 49 14.62 1.66 -7.91
CA LEU A 49 13.61 2.44 -8.61
C LEU A 49 14.23 3.33 -9.70
N PRO A 50 13.46 3.64 -10.77
CA PRO A 50 13.92 4.57 -11.79
C PRO A 50 14.36 5.91 -11.20
N LYS A 51 15.30 6.57 -11.87
CA LYS A 51 15.64 7.96 -11.56
C LYS A 51 14.36 8.81 -11.60
N ASN A 52 14.18 9.66 -10.60
CA ASN A 52 12.99 10.51 -10.44
C ASN A 52 11.66 9.73 -10.33
N TRP A 53 11.66 8.53 -9.74
CA TRP A 53 10.45 7.72 -9.55
C TRP A 53 9.28 8.44 -8.84
N LYS A 54 9.57 9.51 -8.09
CA LYS A 54 8.56 10.34 -7.41
C LYS A 54 7.80 11.26 -8.35
N ASP A 55 8.35 11.56 -9.52
CA ASP A 55 7.71 12.44 -10.48
C ASP A 55 6.49 11.73 -11.07
N TYR A 56 5.36 12.44 -11.12
CA TYR A 56 4.09 11.90 -11.61
C TYR A 56 4.21 11.31 -13.03
N GLU A 57 5.14 11.85 -13.84
CA GLU A 57 5.46 11.37 -15.19
C GLU A 57 5.95 9.91 -15.22
N HIS A 58 6.53 9.41 -14.13
CA HIS A 58 7.06 8.04 -14.03
C HIS A 58 6.06 7.03 -13.44
N ASN A 59 4.82 7.43 -13.16
CA ASN A 59 3.77 6.54 -12.64
C ASN A 59 3.56 5.30 -13.52
N GLU A 60 3.69 5.43 -14.85
CA GLU A 60 3.53 4.29 -15.77
C GLU A 60 4.65 3.26 -15.64
N LEU A 61 5.88 3.68 -15.34
CA LEU A 61 6.98 2.74 -15.08
C LEU A 61 6.76 1.99 -13.76
N LEU A 62 6.34 2.69 -12.71
CA LEU A 62 6.03 2.09 -11.42
C LEU A 62 4.86 1.10 -11.51
N LYS A 63 3.80 1.45 -12.25
CA LYS A 63 2.69 0.54 -12.54
C LYS A 63 3.16 -0.73 -13.26
N LYS A 64 4.11 -0.63 -14.20
CA LYS A 64 4.67 -1.81 -14.87
C LYS A 64 5.41 -2.72 -13.89
N ILE A 65 6.18 -2.17 -12.95
CA ILE A 65 6.86 -2.94 -11.90
C ILE A 65 5.83 -3.70 -11.06
N GLY A 66 4.82 -3.00 -10.53
CA GLY A 66 3.77 -3.64 -9.73
C GLY A 66 2.96 -4.68 -10.51
N THR A 67 2.63 -4.38 -11.77
CA THR A 67 1.91 -5.31 -12.66
C THR A 67 2.72 -6.56 -12.92
N LYS A 68 4.03 -6.41 -13.16
CA LYS A 68 4.95 -7.53 -13.37
C LYS A 68 4.99 -8.43 -12.12
N PHE A 69 5.21 -7.84 -10.95
CA PHE A 69 5.19 -8.55 -9.66
C PHE A 69 3.91 -9.37 -9.46
N ILE A 70 2.73 -8.77 -9.67
CA ILE A 70 1.45 -9.48 -9.50
C ILE A 70 1.31 -10.63 -10.52
N LYS A 71 1.75 -10.43 -11.76
CA LYS A 71 1.65 -11.43 -12.83
C LYS A 71 2.59 -12.62 -12.64
N GLU A 72 3.81 -12.35 -12.17
CA GLU A 72 4.80 -13.40 -11.91
C GLU A 72 4.36 -14.27 -10.72
N GLY A 73 3.79 -13.65 -9.68
CA GLY A 73 3.21 -14.39 -8.57
C GLY A 73 4.22 -15.26 -7.81
N GLU A 74 5.51 -14.92 -7.89
CA GLU A 74 6.59 -15.63 -7.19
C GLU A 74 6.62 -15.29 -5.70
N PHE A 75 6.18 -14.09 -5.35
CA PHE A 75 6.18 -13.56 -3.98
C PHE A 75 4.78 -13.14 -3.55
N LEU A 76 4.47 -13.32 -2.27
CA LEU A 76 3.19 -12.89 -1.68
C LEU A 76 3.09 -11.36 -1.65
N MET A 77 4.17 -10.70 -1.22
CA MET A 77 4.19 -9.26 -1.02
C MET A 77 5.40 -8.60 -1.68
N LEU A 78 5.20 -7.38 -2.15
CA LEU A 78 6.26 -6.47 -2.58
C LEU A 78 6.32 -5.32 -1.59
N LYS A 79 7.44 -5.19 -0.86
CA LYS A 79 7.76 -4.03 -0.04
C LYS A 79 8.35 -2.93 -0.93
N VAL A 80 7.80 -1.72 -0.85
CA VAL A 80 8.25 -0.55 -1.62
C VAL A 80 8.38 0.67 -0.71
N PRO A 81 9.28 1.62 -1.01
CA PRO A 81 9.34 2.89 -0.28
C PRO A 81 8.04 3.68 -0.49
N SER A 82 7.61 4.43 0.53
CA SER A 82 6.51 5.40 0.33
C SER A 82 7.05 6.64 -0.40
N VAL A 83 6.26 7.16 -1.34
CA VAL A 83 6.55 8.45 -2.01
C VAL A 83 6.43 9.62 -1.02
N ILE A 84 5.58 9.47 0.01
CA ILE A 84 5.22 10.53 0.94
C ILE A 84 6.26 10.66 2.05
N ILE A 85 6.69 9.53 2.63
CA ILE A 85 7.69 9.46 3.70
C ILE A 85 8.69 8.36 3.34
N GLU A 86 9.88 8.73 2.90
CA GLU A 86 10.86 7.81 2.28
C GLU A 86 11.47 6.81 3.27
N GLU A 87 11.49 7.17 4.55
CA GLU A 87 11.92 6.31 5.64
C GLU A 87 10.89 5.23 6.00
N GLU A 88 9.66 5.35 5.48
CA GLU A 88 8.59 4.37 5.64
C GLU A 88 8.33 3.58 4.35
N CYS A 89 7.61 2.47 4.48
CA CYS A 89 7.34 1.57 3.38
C CYS A 89 5.85 1.25 3.28
N ASN A 90 5.43 0.95 2.05
CA ASN A 90 4.16 0.32 1.78
C ASN A 90 4.39 -1.10 1.26
N PHE A 91 3.30 -1.86 1.21
CA PHE A 91 3.31 -3.19 0.63
C PHE A 91 2.22 -3.33 -0.42
N LEU A 92 2.59 -3.98 -1.52
CA LEU A 92 1.65 -4.51 -2.50
C LEU A 92 1.47 -6.00 -2.22
N LEU A 93 0.27 -6.39 -1.82
CA LEU A 93 -0.11 -7.77 -1.61
C LEU A 93 -0.74 -8.34 -2.89
N ASN A 94 -0.28 -9.53 -3.29
CA ASN A 94 -0.92 -10.31 -4.34
C ASN A 94 -2.01 -11.23 -3.75
N PRO A 95 -3.30 -10.92 -3.91
CA PRO A 95 -4.38 -11.74 -3.36
C PRO A 95 -4.50 -13.11 -4.04
N ASP A 96 -3.95 -13.26 -5.25
CA ASP A 96 -4.03 -14.49 -6.04
C ASP A 96 -2.87 -15.46 -5.70
N HIS A 97 -1.92 -15.05 -4.85
CA HIS A 97 -0.80 -15.89 -4.41
C HIS A 97 -1.26 -17.01 -3.44
N PRO A 98 -0.74 -18.25 -3.53
CA PRO A 98 -1.19 -19.37 -2.69
C PRO A 98 -1.09 -19.14 -1.17
N GLU A 99 -0.14 -18.34 -0.72
CA GLU A 99 0.02 -17.98 0.71
C GLU A 99 -0.97 -16.91 1.19
N ALA A 100 -1.70 -16.22 0.31
CA ALA A 100 -2.63 -15.16 0.71
C ALA A 100 -3.75 -15.69 1.63
N LYS A 101 -4.07 -16.99 1.53
CA LYS A 101 -5.01 -17.68 2.42
C LYS A 101 -4.55 -17.77 3.88
N ASN A 102 -3.26 -17.60 4.14
CA ASN A 102 -2.68 -17.66 5.49
C ASN A 102 -2.73 -16.29 6.20
N ILE A 103 -3.13 -15.23 5.50
CA ILE A 103 -3.22 -13.88 6.07
C ILE A 103 -4.35 -13.85 7.10
N LYS A 104 -4.03 -13.35 8.29
CA LYS A 104 -4.97 -13.28 9.40
C LYS A 104 -5.38 -11.84 9.65
N GLN A 105 -6.68 -11.57 9.56
CA GLN A 105 -7.20 -10.27 9.97
C GLN A 105 -7.23 -10.19 11.50
N LEU A 106 -6.38 -9.35 12.08
CA LEU A 106 -6.32 -9.11 13.53
C LEU A 106 -7.47 -8.24 14.01
N SER A 107 -7.81 -7.20 13.24
CA SER A 107 -8.90 -6.30 13.59
C SER A 107 -9.47 -5.64 12.35
N LYS A 108 -10.75 -5.27 12.44
CA LYS A 108 -11.40 -4.37 11.50
C LYS A 108 -12.36 -3.52 12.31
N ARG A 109 -12.20 -2.21 12.23
CA ARG A 109 -13.08 -1.27 12.89
C ARG A 109 -13.47 -0.16 11.95
N PHE A 110 -14.62 0.44 12.23
CA PHE A 110 -15.03 1.66 11.57
C PHE A 110 -13.99 2.77 11.77
N PHE A 111 -13.80 3.57 10.72
CA PHE A 111 -12.89 4.71 10.71
C PHE A 111 -13.59 5.89 10.04
N ARG A 112 -13.49 7.05 10.66
CA ARG A 112 -13.85 8.34 10.07
C ARG A 112 -12.65 9.25 10.15
N PHE A 113 -12.40 9.97 9.06
CA PHE A 113 -11.45 11.06 9.11
C PHE A 113 -11.97 12.14 10.06
N ASP A 114 -11.06 12.78 10.76
CA ASP A 114 -11.38 13.90 11.63
C ASP A 114 -11.83 15.10 10.78
N ALA A 115 -12.87 15.82 11.22
CA ALA A 115 -13.39 16.97 10.50
C ALA A 115 -12.34 18.08 10.29
N ARG A 116 -11.28 18.11 11.10
CA ARG A 116 -10.14 19.04 10.95
C ARG A 116 -9.30 18.80 9.69
N PHE A 117 -9.50 17.69 8.98
CA PHE A 117 -8.87 17.46 7.67
C PHE A 117 -9.63 18.11 6.51
N LYS A 118 -10.81 18.68 6.77
CA LYS A 118 -11.54 19.46 5.75
C LYS A 118 -10.82 20.80 5.54
N PRO A 119 -10.66 21.23 4.28
CA PRO A 119 -10.09 22.55 3.95
C PRO A 119 -10.99 23.70 4.43
#